data_AF-A0AAU8DS01-F1
#
_entry.id   AF-A0AAU8DS01-F1
#
_cell.length_a   1.000
_cell.length_b   1.000
_cell.length_c   1.000
_cell.angle_alpha   90.00
_cell.angle_beta   90.00
_cell.angle_gamma   90.00
#
_symmetry.space_group_name_H-M   'P 1'
#
loop_
_entity.id
_entity.type
_entity.pdbx_description
1 polymer ?
#
loop_
_entity_poly.entity_id
_entity_poly.type
_entity_poly.pdbx_seq_one_letter_code
_entity_poly.pdbx_strand_id
1 'polypeptide(L)'
;MTTPGNTPRRGFLANLSKAMAPPIIEDDDPSVPLVRPRAILIAAILVGIAAVMFLFNGVGTLVTIESNLAKAEQAYPTQLIEIQKQCAPYGGIGAAATAPQGAADDVVKTVQSCQQVQPSVTNEMRDNFRSSQRTPSLVVTVMGLIAAAAGFFLFRGVPWARRLLVGLVIITMLVTMLLQISNVFTLIATLFIVVSVLMSYLGKGGVFFAKALLRQKAAR
;
A
#
# COMPACT_ATOMS: atom_id res chain seq x y z
N MET A 1 -11.15 -49.27 -26.66
CA MET A 1 -10.06 -49.04 -25.69
C MET A 1 -10.43 -47.82 -24.85
N THR A 2 -10.72 -48.05 -23.58
CA THR A 2 -11.11 -47.04 -22.59
C THR A 2 -9.86 -46.36 -22.04
N THR A 3 -9.59 -45.13 -22.49
CA THR A 3 -8.50 -44.31 -21.94
C THR A 3 -8.89 -43.82 -20.54
N PRO A 4 -8.07 -44.03 -19.50
CA PRO A 4 -8.45 -43.76 -18.13
C PRO A 4 -8.31 -42.27 -17.79
N GLY A 5 -9.34 -41.72 -17.15
CA GLY A 5 -9.23 -40.67 -16.14
C GLY A 5 -8.72 -39.30 -16.59
N ASN A 6 -9.58 -38.50 -17.22
CA ASN A 6 -9.47 -37.04 -17.09
C ASN A 6 -10.77 -36.50 -16.52
N THR A 7 -11.09 -36.91 -15.29
CA THR A 7 -12.03 -36.15 -14.49
C THR A 7 -11.43 -34.76 -14.33
N PRO A 8 -12.09 -33.69 -14.80
CA PRO A 8 -11.57 -32.34 -14.59
C PRO A 8 -11.45 -32.18 -13.07
N ARG A 9 -10.22 -32.02 -12.57
CA ARG A 9 -9.99 -31.72 -11.15
C ARG A 9 -10.79 -30.45 -10.83
N ARG A 10 -11.98 -30.62 -10.27
CA ARG A 10 -12.86 -29.51 -9.86
C ARG A 10 -12.34 -29.06 -8.50
N GLY A 11 -11.56 -27.99 -8.51
CA GLY A 11 -11.03 -27.38 -7.30
C GLY A 11 -10.52 -25.98 -7.59
N PHE A 12 -10.52 -25.12 -6.59
CA PHE A 12 -9.98 -23.76 -6.65
C PHE A 12 -8.57 -23.73 -7.26
N LEU A 13 -7.74 -24.71 -6.90
CA LEU A 13 -6.37 -24.87 -7.39
C LEU A 13 -6.28 -25.24 -8.89
N ALA A 14 -7.28 -25.94 -9.44
CA ALA A 14 -7.31 -26.28 -10.86
C ALA A 14 -7.79 -25.09 -11.73
N ASN A 15 -8.60 -24.21 -11.16
CA ASN A 15 -8.93 -22.92 -11.79
C ASN A 15 -7.72 -21.97 -11.76
N LEU A 16 -6.91 -22.02 -10.69
CA LEU A 16 -5.63 -21.32 -10.61
C LEU A 16 -4.61 -21.85 -11.62
N SER A 17 -4.46 -23.17 -11.75
CA SER A 17 -3.52 -23.74 -12.72
C SER A 17 -3.92 -23.47 -14.17
N LYS A 18 -5.22 -23.51 -14.50
CA LYS A 18 -5.72 -23.07 -15.81
C LYS A 18 -5.56 -21.57 -16.05
N ALA A 19 -5.64 -20.74 -15.02
CA ALA A 19 -5.43 -19.30 -15.14
C ALA A 19 -3.94 -18.92 -15.32
N MET A 20 -3.02 -19.76 -14.82
CA MET A 20 -1.56 -19.60 -14.99
C MET A 20 -1.00 -20.27 -16.24
N ALA A 21 -1.78 -21.08 -16.96
CA ALA A 21 -1.34 -21.65 -18.22
C ALA A 21 -1.08 -20.53 -19.24
N PRO A 22 0.05 -20.56 -19.99
CA PRO A 22 0.35 -19.54 -20.97
C PRO A 22 -0.79 -19.49 -22.00
N PRO A 23 -1.33 -18.30 -22.27
CA PRO A 23 -2.46 -18.18 -23.17
C PRO A 23 -2.05 -18.60 -24.58
N ILE A 24 -2.81 -19.50 -25.19
CA ILE A 24 -2.67 -19.83 -26.61
C ILE A 24 -3.10 -18.59 -27.39
N ILE A 25 -2.15 -17.96 -28.08
CA ILE A 25 -2.43 -16.86 -29.00
C ILE A 25 -2.86 -17.52 -30.31
N GLU A 26 -4.16 -17.72 -30.50
CA GLU A 26 -4.71 -18.03 -31.83
C GLU A 26 -4.36 -16.89 -32.79
N ASP A 27 -4.05 -17.24 -34.05
CA ASP A 27 -3.70 -16.31 -35.12
C ASP A 27 -4.61 -15.08 -35.10
N ASP A 28 -4.00 -13.90 -34.97
CA ASP A 28 -4.75 -12.66 -34.86
C ASP A 28 -5.29 -12.27 -36.23
N ASP A 29 -6.61 -12.34 -36.41
CA ASP A 29 -7.25 -11.84 -37.63
C ASP A 29 -7.21 -10.30 -37.64
N PRO A 30 -6.41 -9.67 -38.54
CA PRO A 30 -6.25 -8.23 -38.57
C PRO A 30 -7.53 -7.49 -39.00
N SER A 31 -8.51 -8.19 -39.59
CA SER A 31 -9.76 -7.61 -40.07
C SER A 31 -10.79 -7.37 -38.95
N VAL A 32 -10.64 -8.02 -37.79
CA VAL A 32 -11.59 -7.92 -36.66
C VAL A 32 -11.10 -6.88 -35.65
N PRO A 33 -11.93 -5.93 -35.18
CA PRO A 33 -11.52 -4.96 -34.17
C PRO A 33 -11.18 -5.61 -32.83
N LEU A 34 -10.10 -5.15 -32.19
CA LEU A 34 -9.68 -5.60 -30.85
C LEU A 34 -10.69 -5.16 -29.79
N VAL A 35 -11.55 -6.10 -29.37
CA VAL A 35 -12.51 -5.86 -28.29
C VAL A 35 -11.84 -6.07 -26.92
N ARG A 36 -12.00 -5.08 -26.03
CA ARG A 36 -11.45 -5.15 -24.67
C ARG A 36 -12.19 -6.22 -23.84
N PRO A 37 -11.48 -7.18 -23.21
CA PRO A 37 -12.11 -8.14 -22.31
C PRO A 37 -12.59 -7.47 -21.02
N ARG A 38 -13.67 -8.01 -20.44
CA ARG A 38 -14.22 -7.55 -19.15
C ARG A 38 -13.19 -7.53 -18.02
N ALA A 39 -12.20 -8.43 -18.05
CA ALA A 39 -11.11 -8.47 -17.07
C ALA A 39 -10.32 -7.17 -17.01
N ILE A 40 -10.06 -6.51 -18.15
CA ILE A 40 -9.34 -5.23 -18.19
C ILE A 40 -10.21 -4.09 -17.65
N LEU A 41 -11.52 -4.13 -17.92
CA LEU A 41 -12.46 -3.16 -17.35
C LEU A 41 -12.51 -3.26 -15.83
N ILE A 42 -12.63 -4.48 -15.30
CA ILE A 42 -12.63 -4.74 -13.85
C ILE A 42 -11.28 -4.29 -13.24
N ALA A 43 -10.16 -4.64 -13.88
CA ALA A 43 -8.84 -4.21 -13.42
C ALA A 43 -8.70 -2.67 -13.39
N ALA A 44 -9.21 -1.97 -14.41
CA ALA A 44 -9.20 -0.51 -14.45
C ALA A 44 -10.04 0.10 -13.32
N ILE A 45 -11.23 -0.46 -13.05
CA ILE A 45 -12.10 -0.03 -11.95
C ILE A 45 -11.42 -0.24 -10.60
N LEU A 46 -10.82 -1.41 -10.37
CA LEU A 46 -10.10 -1.72 -9.13
C LEU A 46 -8.91 -0.77 -8.91
N VAL A 47 -8.16 -0.45 -9.96
CA VAL A 47 -7.08 0.56 -9.89
C VAL A 47 -7.66 1.95 -9.60
N GLY A 48 -8.79 2.30 -10.20
CA GLY A 48 -9.49 3.56 -9.93
C GLY A 48 -9.91 3.69 -8.46
N ILE A 49 -10.49 2.64 -7.89
CA ILE A 49 -10.85 2.60 -6.46
C ILE A 49 -9.59 2.72 -5.59
N ALA A 50 -8.53 1.97 -5.90
CA ALA A 50 -7.27 2.07 -5.18
C ALA A 50 -6.68 3.48 -5.23
N ALA A 51 -6.74 4.14 -6.40
CA ALA A 51 -6.29 5.52 -6.57
C ALA A 51 -7.06 6.49 -5.67
N VAL A 52 -8.40 6.37 -5.62
CA VAL A 52 -9.24 7.17 -4.73
C VAL A 52 -8.88 6.92 -3.27
N MET A 53 -8.63 5.68 -2.86
CA MET A 53 -8.22 5.35 -1.49
C MET A 53 -6.87 5.97 -1.13
N PHE A 54 -5.88 5.92 -2.02
CA PHE A 54 -4.58 6.57 -1.79
C PHE A 54 -4.69 8.09 -1.73
N LEU A 55 -5.45 8.69 -2.66
CA LEU A 55 -5.66 10.13 -2.66
C LEU A 55 -6.41 10.59 -1.41
N PHE A 56 -7.46 9.87 -1.01
CA PHE A 56 -8.21 10.20 0.20
C PHE A 56 -7.34 10.09 1.46
N ASN A 57 -6.50 9.06 1.54
CA ASN A 57 -5.59 8.88 2.67
C ASN A 57 -4.50 9.97 2.70
N GLY A 58 -3.80 10.18 1.59
CA GLY A 58 -2.76 11.21 1.50
C GLY A 58 -3.30 12.63 1.69
N VAL A 59 -4.28 13.04 0.88
CA VAL A 59 -4.86 14.39 0.99
C VAL A 59 -5.55 14.57 2.34
N GLY A 60 -6.28 13.56 2.83
CA GLY A 60 -6.94 13.58 4.14
C GLY A 60 -5.95 13.80 5.27
N THR A 61 -4.81 13.09 5.27
CA THR A 61 -3.75 13.31 6.24
C THR A 61 -3.17 14.71 6.11
N LEU A 62 -2.89 15.22 4.90
CA LEU A 62 -2.35 16.59 4.71
C LEU A 62 -3.26 17.68 5.28
N VAL A 63 -4.57 17.56 5.07
CA VAL A 63 -5.54 18.56 5.54
C VAL A 63 -5.76 18.46 7.05
N THR A 64 -5.58 17.28 7.65
CA THR A 64 -5.81 17.05 9.07
C THR A 64 -4.55 17.14 9.94
N ILE A 65 -3.36 17.46 9.37
CA ILE A 65 -2.11 17.55 10.16
C ILE A 65 -2.27 18.52 11.34
N GLU A 66 -2.75 19.73 11.10
CA GLU A 66 -2.87 20.76 12.15
C GLU A 66 -3.93 20.39 13.21
N SER A 67 -5.03 19.76 12.82
CA SER A 67 -6.06 19.32 13.77
C SER A 67 -5.61 18.11 14.60
N ASN A 68 -4.83 17.20 14.01
CA ASN A 68 -4.21 16.08 14.71
C ASN A 68 -3.09 16.55 15.64
N LEU A 69 -2.31 17.56 15.23
CA LEU A 69 -1.31 18.20 16.09
C LEU A 69 -1.99 18.87 17.29
N ALA A 70 -3.06 19.63 17.08
CA ALA A 70 -3.82 20.27 18.17
C ALA A 70 -4.42 19.23 19.15
N LYS A 71 -4.97 18.12 18.63
CA LYS A 71 -5.44 17.01 19.47
C LYS A 71 -4.30 16.34 20.24
N ALA A 72 -3.14 16.14 19.60
CA ALA A 72 -1.98 15.57 20.25
C ALA A 72 -1.44 16.49 21.35
N GLU A 73 -1.39 17.81 21.12
CA GLU A 73 -1.01 18.80 22.12
C GLU A 73 -1.97 18.82 23.31
N GLN A 74 -3.28 18.67 23.08
CA GLN A 74 -4.27 18.55 24.17
C GLN A 74 -4.18 17.23 24.94
N ALA A 75 -3.83 16.14 24.27
CA ALA A 75 -3.67 14.83 24.90
C ALA A 75 -2.32 14.66 25.62
N TYR A 76 -1.29 15.38 25.21
CA TYR A 76 0.05 15.31 25.78
C TYR A 76 0.10 15.54 27.31
N PRO A 77 -0.54 16.58 27.89
CA PRO A 77 -0.52 16.76 29.35
C PRO A 77 -1.23 15.61 30.08
N THR A 78 -2.29 15.04 29.51
CA THR A 78 -2.97 13.87 30.11
C THR A 78 -2.08 12.62 30.10
N GLN A 79 -1.35 12.39 29.01
CA GLN A 79 -0.40 11.28 28.91
C GLN A 79 0.81 11.48 29.83
N LEU A 80 1.31 12.72 29.96
CA LEU A 80 2.37 13.05 30.90
C LEU A 80 1.97 12.72 32.34
N ILE A 81 0.73 13.01 32.74
CA ILE A 81 0.23 12.66 34.09
C ILE A 81 0.22 11.14 34.30
N GLU A 82 -0.19 10.36 33.31
CA GLU A 82 -0.18 8.89 33.38
C GLU A 82 1.25 8.34 33.47
N ILE A 83 2.16 8.84 32.64
CA ILE A 83 3.58 8.48 32.67
C ILE A 83 4.21 8.88 34.00
N GLN A 84 3.88 10.07 34.51
CA GLN A 84 4.41 10.56 35.78
C GLN A 84 3.95 9.68 36.95
N LYS A 85 2.72 9.15 36.91
CA LYS A 85 2.26 8.14 37.88
C LYS A 85 3.02 6.83 37.76
N GLN A 86 3.34 6.38 36.54
CA GLN A 86 4.12 5.16 36.31
C GLN A 86 5.59 5.31 36.72
N CYS A 87 6.15 6.52 36.57
CA CYS A 87 7.54 6.83 36.91
C CYS A 87 7.72 7.32 38.37
N ALA A 88 6.64 7.60 39.09
CA ALA A 88 6.65 7.99 40.51
C ALA A 88 7.47 7.06 41.43
N PRO A 89 7.36 5.71 41.35
CA PRO A 89 8.16 4.81 42.18
C PRO A 89 9.67 4.87 41.89
N TYR A 90 10.09 5.47 40.77
CA TYR A 90 11.48 5.57 40.36
C TYR A 90 12.07 6.98 40.53
N GLY A 91 11.36 7.90 41.18
CA GLY A 91 11.82 9.29 41.39
C GLY A 91 11.27 10.31 40.40
N GLY A 92 10.35 9.92 39.51
CA GLY A 92 9.67 10.83 38.58
C GLY A 92 10.22 10.76 37.15
N ILE A 93 10.10 11.87 36.40
CA ILE A 93 10.49 11.97 34.98
C ILE A 93 11.82 12.72 34.86
N GLY A 94 12.63 12.38 33.86
CA GLY A 94 13.89 13.05 33.56
C GLY A 94 15.05 12.56 34.45
N ALA A 95 16.07 13.40 34.65
CA ALA A 95 17.31 13.02 35.35
C ALA A 95 17.12 12.57 36.82
N ALA A 96 15.95 12.84 37.41
CA ALA A 96 15.60 12.39 38.75
C ALA A 96 15.19 10.91 38.81
N ALA A 97 14.85 10.30 37.67
CA ALA A 97 14.50 8.88 37.61
C ALA A 97 15.77 8.03 37.80
N THR A 98 15.83 7.23 38.86
CA THR A 98 16.99 6.38 39.18
C THR A 98 16.57 4.95 39.45
N ALA A 99 17.33 4.00 38.91
CA ALA A 99 17.11 2.59 39.18
C ALA A 99 17.78 2.22 40.52
N PRO A 100 17.10 1.44 41.40
CA PRO A 100 17.74 0.93 42.61
C PRO A 100 18.96 0.05 42.26
N GLN A 101 20.00 0.08 43.08
CA GLN A 101 21.18 -0.75 42.87
C GLN A 101 20.80 -2.24 42.91
N GLY A 102 21.16 -3.00 41.87
CA GLY A 102 20.84 -4.42 41.73
C GLY A 102 19.47 -4.71 41.09
N ALA A 103 18.80 -3.72 40.50
CA ALA A 103 17.54 -3.91 39.80
C ALA A 103 17.69 -4.78 38.54
N ALA A 104 16.63 -5.52 38.21
CA ALA A 104 16.55 -6.32 36.99
C ALA A 104 16.49 -5.46 35.71
N ASP A 105 16.91 -6.02 34.57
CA ASP A 105 17.07 -5.30 33.29
C ASP A 105 15.79 -4.62 32.78
N ASP A 106 14.63 -5.17 33.11
CA ASP A 106 13.30 -4.63 32.79
C ASP A 106 13.03 -3.32 33.54
N VAL A 107 13.40 -3.24 34.82
CA VAL A 107 13.31 -2.04 35.64
C VAL A 107 14.26 -0.96 35.12
N VAL A 108 15.49 -1.34 34.73
CA VAL A 108 16.46 -0.41 34.14
C VAL A 108 15.94 0.19 32.83
N LYS A 109 15.33 -0.62 31.94
CA LYS A 109 14.71 -0.14 30.70
C LYS A 109 13.51 0.78 30.97
N THR A 110 12.72 0.48 31.99
CA THR A 110 11.58 1.31 32.40
C THR A 110 12.06 2.67 32.91
N VAL A 111 13.10 2.71 33.74
CA VAL A 111 13.72 3.96 34.20
C VAL A 111 14.32 4.75 33.05
N GLN A 112 15.01 4.10 32.10
CA GLN A 112 15.50 4.76 30.88
C GLN A 112 14.37 5.39 30.06
N SER A 113 13.22 4.72 29.95
CA SER A 113 12.05 5.31 29.29
C SER A 113 11.52 6.54 30.03
N CYS A 114 11.50 6.54 31.38
CA CYS A 114 11.14 7.69 32.20
C CYS A 114 12.14 8.86 32.09
N GLN A 115 13.42 8.58 31.84
CA GLN A 115 14.45 9.60 31.62
C GLN A 115 14.33 10.27 30.24
N GLN A 116 13.83 9.56 29.22
CA GLN A 116 13.70 10.05 27.85
C GLN A 116 12.44 10.90 27.61
N VAL A 117 11.48 10.89 28.53
CA VAL A 117 10.25 11.68 28.41
C VAL A 117 10.54 13.15 28.69
N GLN A 118 10.29 14.02 27.71
CA GLN A 118 10.45 15.46 27.89
C GLN A 118 9.21 16.07 28.55
N PRO A 119 9.38 17.00 29.51
CA PRO A 119 8.27 17.56 30.27
C PRO A 119 7.40 18.56 29.49
N SER A 120 7.83 19.00 28.31
CA SER A 120 7.06 19.93 27.47
C SER A 120 7.23 19.64 25.98
N VAL A 121 6.19 19.97 25.21
CA VAL A 121 6.23 19.91 23.74
C VAL A 121 7.10 21.06 23.24
N THR A 122 8.30 20.76 22.77
CA THR A 122 9.20 21.76 22.17
C THR A 122 8.78 22.08 20.72
N ASN A 123 9.20 23.25 20.22
CA ASN A 123 8.96 23.62 18.81
C ASN A 123 9.62 22.62 17.84
N GLU A 124 10.79 22.09 18.20
CA GLU A 124 11.48 21.06 17.42
C GLU A 124 10.67 19.76 17.31
N MET A 125 9.97 19.35 18.39
CA MET A 125 9.06 18.20 18.33
C MET A 125 7.88 18.44 17.39
N ARG A 126 7.31 19.65 17.39
CA ARG A 126 6.21 20.02 16.48
C ARG A 126 6.67 19.98 15.03
N ASP A 127 7.84 20.54 14.73
CA ASP A 127 8.39 20.58 13.38
C ASP A 127 8.78 19.18 12.88
N ASN A 128 9.37 18.36 13.75
CA ASN A 128 9.64 16.95 13.44
C ASN A 128 8.36 16.15 13.20
N PHE A 129 7.30 16.37 14.00
CA PHE A 129 6.01 15.70 13.79
C PHE A 129 5.37 16.12 12.46
N ARG A 130 5.36 17.43 12.15
CA ARG A 130 4.87 17.95 10.86
C ARG A 130 5.65 17.34 9.70
N SER A 131 6.97 17.32 9.78
CA SER A 131 7.83 16.75 8.73
C SER A 131 7.58 15.24 8.55
N SER A 132 7.48 14.51 9.66
CA SER A 132 7.25 13.06 9.67
C SER A 132 5.87 12.67 9.17
N GLN A 133 4.84 13.52 9.31
CA GLN A 133 3.49 13.29 8.78
C GLN A 133 3.35 13.77 7.33
N ARG A 134 3.96 14.91 6.98
CA ARG A 134 3.82 15.54 5.66
C ARG A 134 4.51 14.75 4.57
N THR A 135 5.73 14.28 4.82
CA THR A 135 6.54 13.54 3.85
C THR A 135 5.85 12.26 3.34
N PRO A 136 5.44 11.31 4.20
CA PRO A 136 4.80 10.08 3.75
C PRO A 136 3.44 10.36 3.08
N SER A 137 2.72 11.35 3.60
CA SER A 137 1.42 11.74 3.06
C SER A 137 1.52 12.27 1.62
N LEU A 138 2.55 13.07 1.33
CA LEU A 138 2.85 13.55 -0.01
C LEU A 138 3.21 12.38 -0.95
N VAL A 139 4.04 11.44 -0.50
CA VAL A 139 4.38 10.23 -1.28
C VAL A 139 3.13 9.41 -1.63
N VAL A 140 2.26 9.17 -0.64
CA VAL A 140 1.01 8.43 -0.85
C VAL A 140 0.07 9.16 -1.82
N THR A 141 0.04 10.49 -1.77
CA THR A 141 -0.76 11.31 -2.70
C THR A 141 -0.24 11.18 -4.14
N VAL A 142 1.08 11.24 -4.34
CA VAL A 142 1.72 11.03 -5.66
C VAL A 142 1.45 9.62 -6.18
N MET A 143 1.49 8.60 -5.32
CA MET A 143 1.10 7.24 -5.69
C MET A 143 -0.35 7.15 -6.16
N GLY A 144 -1.27 7.84 -5.47
CA GLY A 144 -2.66 7.92 -5.87
C GLY A 144 -2.85 8.54 -7.26
N LEU A 145 -2.11 9.60 -7.59
CA LEU A 145 -2.13 10.22 -8.91
C LEU A 145 -1.57 9.28 -10.00
N ILE A 146 -0.47 8.61 -9.72
CA ILE A 146 0.12 7.61 -10.62
C ILE A 146 -0.86 6.45 -10.85
N ALA A 147 -1.53 5.97 -9.80
CA ALA A 147 -2.55 4.94 -9.88
C ALA A 147 -3.74 5.39 -10.74
N ALA A 148 -4.23 6.61 -10.55
CA ALA A 148 -5.33 7.17 -11.35
C ALA A 148 -4.97 7.24 -12.83
N ALA A 149 -3.76 7.74 -13.15
CA ALA A 149 -3.24 7.77 -14.51
C ALA A 149 -3.14 6.35 -15.08
N ALA A 150 -2.57 5.40 -14.33
CA ALA A 150 -2.45 4.01 -14.75
C ALA A 150 -3.81 3.36 -15.04
N GLY A 151 -4.81 3.58 -14.18
CA GLY A 151 -6.17 3.08 -14.38
C GLY A 151 -6.82 3.64 -15.63
N PHE A 152 -6.65 4.94 -15.90
CA PHE A 152 -7.14 5.59 -17.11
C PHE A 152 -6.47 5.05 -18.39
N PHE A 153 -5.15 4.88 -18.36
CA PHE A 153 -4.42 4.30 -19.51
C PHE A 153 -4.70 2.81 -19.70
N LEU A 154 -4.94 2.07 -18.62
CA LEU A 154 -5.39 0.68 -18.68
C LEU A 154 -6.78 0.59 -19.33
N PHE A 155 -7.69 1.49 -18.95
CA PHE A 155 -9.01 1.59 -19.57
C PHE A 155 -8.90 1.83 -21.07
N ARG A 156 -7.95 2.67 -21.52
CA ARG A 156 -7.65 2.92 -22.94
C ARG A 156 -6.93 1.77 -23.64
N GLY A 157 -6.49 0.72 -22.94
CA GLY A 157 -5.82 -0.44 -23.52
C GLY A 157 -4.37 -0.20 -23.90
N VAL A 158 -3.70 0.75 -23.23
CA VAL A 158 -2.34 1.15 -23.57
C VAL A 158 -1.32 0.18 -22.94
N PRO A 159 -0.36 -0.40 -23.70
CA PRO A 159 0.48 -1.49 -23.20
C PRO A 159 1.46 -1.07 -22.10
N TRP A 160 1.91 0.19 -22.07
CA TRP A 160 2.83 0.66 -21.02
C TRP A 160 2.16 0.80 -19.64
N ALA A 161 0.82 0.91 -19.58
CA ALA A 161 0.08 0.99 -18.32
C ALA A 161 0.32 -0.25 -17.44
N ARG A 162 0.50 -1.43 -18.05
CA ARG A 162 0.81 -2.68 -17.33
C ARG A 162 2.16 -2.64 -16.63
N ARG A 163 3.16 -2.02 -17.24
CA ARG A 163 4.50 -1.90 -16.65
C ARG A 163 4.48 -0.88 -15.51
N LEU A 164 3.73 0.20 -15.70
CA LEU A 164 3.54 1.21 -14.66
C LEU A 164 2.84 0.62 -13.42
N LEU A 165 1.79 -0.19 -13.59
CA LEU A 165 1.14 -0.86 -12.46
C LEU A 165 2.08 -1.78 -11.69
N VAL A 166 2.93 -2.55 -12.38
CA VAL A 166 3.93 -3.41 -11.71
C VAL A 166 4.93 -2.56 -10.93
N GLY A 167 5.44 -1.48 -11.53
CA GLY A 167 6.31 -0.53 -10.85
C GLY A 167 5.64 0.08 -9.63
N LEU A 168 4.37 0.47 -9.74
CA LEU A 168 3.57 1.01 -8.65
C LEU A 168 3.44 -0.01 -7.50
N VAL A 169 3.15 -1.29 -7.77
CA VAL A 169 3.11 -2.34 -6.74
C VAL A 169 4.45 -2.43 -6.00
N ILE A 170 5.55 -2.49 -6.74
CA ILE A 170 6.90 -2.60 -6.15
C ILE A 170 7.19 -1.39 -5.25
N ILE A 171 6.93 -0.18 -5.74
CA ILE A 171 7.17 1.04 -4.96
C ILE A 171 6.25 1.07 -3.74
N THR A 172 4.97 0.70 -3.87
CA THR A 172 4.05 0.64 -2.72
C THR A 172 4.53 -0.33 -1.65
N MET A 173 5.01 -1.52 -2.04
CA MET A 173 5.56 -2.50 -1.10
C MET A 173 6.79 -1.96 -0.37
N LEU A 174 7.73 -1.35 -1.11
CA LEU A 174 8.93 -0.74 -0.52
C LEU A 174 8.58 0.38 0.46
N VAL A 175 7.65 1.27 0.07
CA VAL A 175 7.18 2.39 0.90
C VAL A 175 6.49 1.88 2.17
N THR A 176 5.65 0.84 2.07
CA THR A 176 5.00 0.24 3.25
C THR A 176 6.00 -0.42 4.20
N MET A 177 7.05 -1.06 3.69
CA MET A 177 8.10 -1.66 4.51
C MET A 177 8.97 -0.60 5.20
N LEU A 178 9.33 0.47 4.48
CA LEU A 178 10.20 1.54 4.99
C LEU A 178 9.51 2.41 6.03
N LEU A 179 8.24 2.74 5.83
CA LEU A 179 7.54 3.71 6.67
C LEU A 179 6.74 3.07 7.81
N GLN A 180 6.70 1.73 7.87
CA GLN A 180 5.86 0.97 8.82
C GLN A 180 4.41 1.46 8.86
N ILE A 181 3.90 1.98 7.72
CA ILE A 181 2.53 2.49 7.63
C ILE A 181 1.61 1.29 7.46
N SER A 182 1.23 0.69 8.58
CA SER A 182 0.23 -0.37 8.66
C SER A 182 -1.18 0.24 8.76
N ASN A 183 -1.57 0.99 7.73
CA ASN A 183 -2.94 1.47 7.60
C ASN A 183 -3.76 0.47 6.75
N VAL A 184 -4.86 -0.03 7.28
CA VAL A 184 -5.78 -0.97 6.61
C VAL A 184 -6.18 -0.47 5.22
N PHE A 185 -6.40 0.84 5.05
CA PHE A 185 -6.76 1.42 3.74
C PHE A 185 -5.64 1.25 2.70
N THR A 186 -4.38 1.43 3.09
CA THR A 186 -3.23 1.23 2.18
C THR A 186 -3.05 -0.24 1.81
N LEU A 187 -3.36 -1.15 2.72
CA LEU A 187 -3.29 -2.60 2.50
C LEU A 187 -4.38 -3.07 1.53
N ILE A 188 -5.62 -2.58 1.69
CA ILE A 188 -6.70 -2.89 0.76
C ILE A 188 -6.42 -2.30 -0.62
N ALA A 189 -5.93 -1.06 -0.69
CA ALA A 189 -5.59 -0.41 -1.95
C ALA A 189 -4.47 -1.15 -2.70
N THR A 190 -3.41 -1.57 -1.99
CA THR A 190 -2.34 -2.39 -2.58
C THR A 190 -2.85 -3.74 -3.07
N LEU A 191 -3.72 -4.41 -2.31
CA LEU A 191 -4.37 -5.66 -2.74
C LEU A 191 -5.13 -5.48 -4.07
N PHE A 192 -5.92 -4.40 -4.21
CA PHE A 192 -6.63 -4.11 -5.45
C PHE A 192 -5.68 -3.91 -6.64
N ILE A 193 -4.58 -3.19 -6.47
CA ILE A 193 -3.59 -3.03 -7.54
C ILE A 193 -2.96 -4.37 -7.91
N VAL A 194 -2.60 -5.21 -6.93
CA VAL A 194 -2.03 -6.54 -7.18
C VAL A 194 -3.00 -7.42 -7.97
N VAL A 195 -4.27 -7.46 -7.58
CA VAL A 195 -5.31 -8.20 -8.32
C VAL A 195 -5.46 -7.66 -9.75
N SER A 196 -5.44 -6.33 -9.92
CA SER A 196 -5.48 -5.71 -11.26
C SER A 196 -4.28 -6.05 -12.12
N VAL A 197 -3.08 -6.13 -11.54
CA VAL A 197 -1.88 -6.60 -12.24
C VAL A 197 -2.07 -8.05 -12.68
N LEU A 198 -2.49 -8.94 -11.78
CA LEU A 198 -2.73 -10.35 -12.12
C LEU A 198 -3.75 -10.48 -13.26
N MET A 199 -4.87 -9.77 -13.19
CA MET A 199 -5.88 -9.75 -14.27
C MET A 199 -5.37 -9.20 -15.60
N SER A 200 -4.40 -8.29 -15.56
CA SER A 200 -3.80 -7.70 -16.77
C SER A 200 -2.77 -8.63 -17.44
N TYR A 201 -2.19 -9.57 -16.70
CA TYR A 201 -1.17 -10.50 -17.20
C TYR A 201 -1.70 -11.91 -17.45
N LEU A 202 -2.77 -12.34 -16.76
CA LEU A 202 -3.32 -13.69 -16.86
C LEU A 202 -4.57 -13.77 -17.76
N GLY A 203 -4.79 -14.95 -18.33
CA GLY A 203 -5.99 -15.26 -19.12
C GLY A 203 -6.27 -14.27 -20.26
N LYS A 204 -7.53 -13.81 -20.35
CA LYS A 204 -8.01 -12.94 -21.43
C LYS A 204 -7.33 -11.57 -21.48
N GLY A 205 -6.86 -11.05 -20.35
CA GLY A 205 -6.13 -9.77 -20.29
C GLY A 205 -4.77 -9.87 -20.95
N GLY A 206 -4.02 -10.95 -20.65
CA GLY A 206 -2.74 -11.24 -21.28
C GLY A 206 -2.84 -11.36 -22.81
N VAL A 207 -3.84 -12.11 -23.30
CA VAL A 207 -4.11 -12.28 -24.74
C VAL A 207 -4.39 -10.95 -25.42
N PHE A 208 -5.26 -10.11 -24.84
CA PHE A 208 -5.64 -8.82 -25.44
C PHE A 208 -4.41 -7.94 -25.71
N PHE A 209 -3.53 -7.81 -24.73
CA PHE A 209 -2.33 -6.99 -24.88
C PHE A 209 -1.26 -7.63 -25.77
N ALA A 210 -1.19 -8.97 -25.83
CA ALA A 210 -0.33 -9.67 -26.77
C ALA A 210 -0.76 -9.38 -28.22
N LYS A 211 -2.07 -9.51 -28.52
CA LYS A 211 -2.64 -9.17 -29.84
C LYS A 211 -2.47 -7.68 -30.16
N ALA A 212 -2.72 -6.79 -29.20
CA ALA A 212 -2.49 -5.34 -29.40
C ALA A 212 -1.04 -5.02 -29.77
N LEU A 213 -0.07 -5.71 -29.17
CA LEU A 213 1.35 -5.53 -29.47
C LEU A 213 1.74 -6.11 -30.84
N LEU A 214 1.15 -7.25 -31.23
CA LEU A 214 1.33 -7.83 -32.57
C LEU A 214 0.86 -6.86 -33.66
N ARG A 215 -0.35 -6.28 -33.51
CA ARG A 215 -0.85 -5.28 -34.47
C ARG A 215 -0.03 -3.99 -34.49
N GLN A 216 0.46 -3.54 -33.34
CA GLN A 216 1.33 -2.37 -33.28
C GLN A 216 2.67 -2.60 -34.00
N LYS A 217 3.21 -3.83 -33.95
CA LYS A 217 4.41 -4.20 -34.70
C LYS A 217 4.13 -4.37 -36.19
N ALA A 218 2.99 -4.92 -36.57
CA ALA A 218 2.61 -5.09 -37.97
C ALA A 218 2.29 -3.76 -38.70
N ALA A 219 1.91 -2.71 -37.96
CA ALA A 219 1.64 -1.38 -38.49
C ALA A 219 2.88 -0.46 -38.60
N ARG A 220 4.07 -0.96 -38.24
CA ARG A 220 5.36 -0.27 -38.36
C ARG A 220 6.18 -0.91 -39.45
#